data_AF-A0A965NE08-F1
#
_entry.id   AF-A0A965NE08-F1
#
_cell.length_a   1.000
_cell.length_b   1.000
_cell.length_c   1.000
_cell.angle_alpha   90.00
_cell.angle_beta   90.00
_cell.angle_gamma   90.00
#
_symmetry.space_group_name_H-M   'P 1'
#
loop_
_entity.id
_entity.type
_entity.pdbx_description
1 polymer ?
#
loop_
_entity_poly.entity_id
_entity_poly.type
_entity_poly.pdbx_seq_one_letter_code
_entity_poly.pdbx_strand_id
1 'polypeptide(L)'
;MALLAQHGVVAIDPANDLETGLAADIVVIPSEGANGLEFDGVVVVEPAEIASRGGAAGSITPRGLRTLYVSLTRPTRRLAVVHVGELPPSLS
;
A
#
# COMPACT_ATOMS: atom_id res chain seq x y z
N MET A 1 6.06 9.98 -6.26
CA MET A 1 7.52 9.75 -6.31
C MET A 1 8.32 10.99 -5.98
N ALA A 2 8.04 12.16 -6.57
CA ALA A 2 8.77 13.40 -6.29
C ALA A 2 8.89 13.76 -4.78
N LEU A 3 7.82 13.59 -4.00
CA LEU A 3 7.84 13.85 -2.55
C LEU A 3 8.82 12.94 -1.79
N LEU A 4 8.87 11.65 -2.14
CA LEU A 4 9.80 10.70 -1.53
C LEU A 4 11.25 11.07 -1.86
N ALA A 5 11.52 11.42 -3.13
CA ALA A 5 12.84 11.86 -3.56
C ALA A 5 13.33 13.12 -2.82
N GLN A 6 12.43 14.07 -2.52
CA GLN A 6 12.75 15.26 -1.72
C GLN A 6 13.22 14.91 -0.30
N HIS A 7 12.85 13.74 0.21
CA HIS A 7 13.26 13.24 1.53
C HIS A 7 14.38 12.18 1.42
N GLY A 8 15.06 12.10 0.27
CA GLY A 8 16.16 11.16 0.05
C GLY A 8 15.73 9.70 -0.15
N VAL A 9 14.44 9.46 -0.37
CA VAL A 9 13.90 8.11 -0.62
C VAL A 9 13.78 7.89 -2.12
N VAL A 10 14.62 7.01 -2.67
CA VAL A 10 14.55 6.58 -4.07
C VAL A 10 13.58 5.43 -4.16
N ALA A 11 12.38 5.72 -4.66
CA ALA A 11 11.33 4.73 -4.88
C ALA A 11 10.86 4.77 -6.34
N ILE A 12 10.49 3.61 -6.88
CA ILE A 12 9.97 3.49 -8.24
C ILE A 12 8.54 2.97 -8.27
N ASP A 13 7.83 3.33 -9.33
CA ASP A 13 6.64 2.59 -9.74
C ASP A 13 7.08 1.51 -10.73
N PRO A 14 7.00 0.22 -10.38
CA PRO A 14 7.47 -0.86 -11.24
C PRO A 14 6.69 -0.97 -12.56
N ALA A 15 5.52 -0.33 -12.69
CA ALA A 15 4.80 -0.27 -13.96
C ALA A 15 5.44 0.72 -14.97
N ASN A 16 6.25 1.67 -14.49
CA ASN A 16 6.89 2.70 -15.31
C ASN A 16 8.39 2.46 -15.54
N ASP A 17 9.00 1.53 -14.78
CA ASP A 17 10.40 1.12 -14.92
C ASP A 17 10.46 -0.42 -14.94
N LEU A 18 10.35 -0.98 -16.15
CA LEU A 18 10.35 -2.43 -16.36
C LEU A 18 11.75 -3.05 -16.29
N GLU A 19 12.79 -2.24 -16.42
CA GLU A 19 14.18 -2.72 -16.36
C GLU A 19 14.55 -3.06 -14.92
N THR A 20 14.20 -2.19 -13.97
CA THR A 20 14.39 -2.45 -12.54
C THR A 20 13.22 -3.23 -11.94
N GLY A 21 11.98 -2.83 -12.25
CA GLY A 21 10.76 -3.50 -11.83
C GLY A 21 10.66 -3.73 -10.32
N LEU A 22 10.32 -4.95 -9.91
CA LEU A 22 10.20 -5.32 -8.49
C LEU A 22 11.55 -5.59 -7.80
N ALA A 23 12.67 -5.48 -8.52
CA ALA A 23 14.00 -5.69 -7.94
C ALA A 23 14.57 -4.45 -7.24
N ALA A 24 13.89 -3.30 -7.34
CA ALA A 24 14.29 -2.09 -6.61
C ALA A 24 14.13 -2.26 -5.09
N ASP A 25 14.98 -1.56 -4.33
CA ASP A 25 14.93 -1.56 -2.86
C ASP A 25 13.59 -1.05 -2.32
N ILE A 26 12.99 -0.05 -2.98
CA ILE A 26 11.70 0.52 -2.62
C ILE A 26 10.84 0.65 -3.87
N VAL A 27 9.70 -0.02 -3.85
CA VAL A 27 8.65 0.11 -4.84
C VAL A 27 7.41 0.72 -4.22
N VAL A 28 6.68 1.50 -5.00
CA VAL A 28 5.36 2.01 -4.62
C VAL A 28 4.37 1.55 -5.65
N ILE A 29 3.36 0.80 -5.18
CA ILE A 29 2.33 0.21 -6.00
C ILE A 29 0.96 0.59 -5.46
N PRO A 30 -0.08 0.69 -6.32
CA PRO A 30 -1.46 0.68 -5.85
C PRO A 30 -1.73 -0.60 -5.07
N SER A 31 -2.54 -0.53 -4.01
CA SER A 31 -2.86 -1.68 -3.15
C SER A 31 -3.47 -2.86 -3.91
N GLU A 32 -4.10 -2.61 -5.05
CA GLU A 32 -4.67 -3.66 -5.90
C GLU A 32 -3.59 -4.49 -6.62
N GLY A 33 -2.43 -3.88 -6.86
CA GLY A 33 -1.28 -4.53 -7.47
C GLY A 33 -0.50 -5.41 -6.48
N ALA A 34 -0.85 -5.38 -5.20
CA ALA A 34 -0.13 -6.12 -4.15
C ALA A 34 -0.39 -7.64 -4.18
N ASN A 35 -1.47 -8.09 -4.84
CA ASN A 35 -1.84 -9.50 -4.85
C ASN A 35 -0.79 -10.38 -5.52
N GLY A 36 -0.36 -11.45 -4.83
CA GLY A 36 0.68 -12.36 -5.32
C GLY A 36 2.12 -11.84 -5.16
N LEU A 37 2.29 -10.66 -4.59
CA LEU A 37 3.60 -10.11 -4.24
C LEU A 37 3.90 -10.34 -2.75
N GLU A 38 5.17 -10.41 -2.40
CA GLU A 38 5.65 -10.47 -1.02
C GLU A 38 6.89 -9.59 -0.88
N PHE A 39 7.03 -8.95 0.28
CA PHE A 39 8.14 -8.03 0.57
C PHE A 39 8.70 -8.30 1.97
N ASP A 40 9.96 -7.94 2.22
CA ASP A 40 10.52 -8.00 3.58
C ASP A 40 9.78 -7.06 4.52
N GLY A 41 9.55 -5.82 4.05
CA GLY A 41 8.81 -4.78 4.75
C GLY A 41 7.72 -4.16 3.89
N VAL A 42 6.58 -3.81 4.49
CA VAL A 42 5.48 -3.12 3.82
C VAL A 42 5.02 -1.93 4.66
N VAL A 43 4.83 -0.79 4.01
CA VAL A 43 4.15 0.39 4.58
C VAL A 43 2.78 0.52 3.91
N VAL A 44 1.71 0.33 4.68
CA VAL A 44 0.33 0.56 4.22
C VAL A 44 -0.05 1.99 4.57
N VAL A 45 -0.32 2.80 3.55
CA VAL A 45 -0.65 4.24 3.68
C VAL A 45 -2.16 4.44 3.53
N GLU A 46 -2.74 5.24 4.43
CA GLU A 46 -4.17 5.58 4.47
C GLU A 46 -5.10 4.35 4.33
N PRO A 47 -5.08 3.40 5.30
CA PRO A 47 -5.85 2.15 5.22
C PRO A 47 -7.37 2.37 5.13
N ALA A 48 -7.89 3.51 5.59
CA ALA A 48 -9.31 3.87 5.43
C ALA A 48 -9.69 4.13 3.97
N GLU A 49 -8.79 4.71 3.17
CA GLU A 49 -9.03 4.90 1.74
C GLU A 49 -9.06 3.55 1.02
N ILE A 50 -8.14 2.64 1.37
CA ILE A 50 -8.11 1.28 0.83
C ILE A 50 -9.41 0.54 1.20
N ALA A 51 -9.83 0.61 2.47
CA ALA A 51 -11.05 -0.03 2.96
C ALA A 51 -12.33 0.52 2.29
N SER A 52 -12.32 1.80 1.90
CA SER A 52 -13.46 2.46 1.25
C SER A 52 -13.51 2.28 -0.27
N ARG A 53 -12.52 1.59 -0.85
CA ARG A 53 -12.41 1.42 -2.30
C ARG A 53 -13.69 0.85 -2.92
N GLY A 54 -14.17 1.51 -3.97
CA GLY A 54 -15.35 1.08 -4.72
C GLY A 54 -16.68 1.42 -4.06
N GLY A 55 -16.67 2.20 -2.97
CA GLY A 55 -17.84 2.77 -2.32
C GLY A 55 -17.92 4.29 -2.49
N ALA A 56 -18.93 4.89 -1.87
CA ALA A 56 -18.94 6.34 -1.65
C ALA A 56 -17.77 6.73 -0.73
N ALA A 57 -17.34 8.00 -0.80
CA ALA A 57 -16.25 8.49 0.06
C ALA A 57 -16.55 8.20 1.55
N GLY A 58 -15.60 7.55 2.22
CA GLY A 58 -15.73 7.13 3.63
C GLY A 58 -16.57 5.87 3.88
N SER A 59 -17.15 5.25 2.84
CA SER A 59 -17.94 4.02 2.97
C SER A 59 -17.07 2.79 2.76
N ILE A 60 -16.83 2.04 3.83
CA ILE A 60 -16.13 0.75 3.78
C ILE A 60 -16.87 -0.23 2.88
N THR A 61 -16.14 -0.92 2.01
CA THR A 61 -16.70 -1.96 1.14
C THR A 61 -16.05 -3.32 1.36
N PRO A 62 -16.74 -4.43 1.05
CA PRO A 62 -16.14 -5.76 1.09
C PRO A 62 -14.89 -5.89 0.20
N ARG A 63 -14.89 -5.22 -0.96
CA ARG A 63 -13.75 -5.22 -1.89
C ARG A 63 -12.57 -4.44 -1.32
N GLY A 64 -12.83 -3.30 -0.70
CA GLY A 64 -11.81 -2.49 -0.04
C GLY A 64 -11.19 -3.23 1.14
N LEU A 65 -12.01 -3.83 2.01
CA LEU A 65 -11.51 -4.68 3.12
C LEU A 65 -10.66 -5.84 2.64
N ARG A 66 -11.06 -6.53 1.55
CA ARG A 66 -10.22 -7.58 0.94
C ARG A 66 -8.89 -7.03 0.45
N THR A 67 -8.89 -5.86 -0.19
CA THR A 67 -7.67 -5.23 -0.71
C THR A 67 -6.73 -4.80 0.44
N LEU A 68 -7.31 -4.25 1.52
CA LEU A 68 -6.58 -3.91 2.73
C LEU A 68 -5.98 -5.16 3.40
N TYR A 69 -6.77 -6.22 3.55
CA TYR A 69 -6.29 -7.50 4.09
C TYR A 69 -5.13 -8.07 3.26
N VAL A 70 -5.24 -8.06 1.93
CA VAL A 70 -4.15 -8.48 1.05
C VAL A 70 -2.91 -7.64 1.33
N SER A 71 -3.03 -6.31 1.36
CA SER A 71 -1.91 -5.39 1.61
C SER A 71 -1.22 -5.65 2.96
N LEU A 72 -2.00 -5.82 4.04
CA LEU A 72 -1.50 -6.07 5.40
C LEU A 72 -0.78 -7.42 5.55
N THR A 73 -0.99 -8.36 4.62
CA THR A 73 -0.42 -9.71 4.65
C THR A 73 0.68 -9.95 3.63
N ARG A 74 1.09 -8.92 2.87
CA ARG A 74 2.26 -9.02 1.98
C ARG A 74 3.62 -8.97 2.69
N PRO A 75 3.80 -8.38 3.89
CA PRO A 75 5.11 -8.40 4.53
C PRO A 75 5.42 -9.77 5.11
N THR A 76 6.67 -10.20 4.93
CA THR A 76 7.21 -11.43 5.52
C THR A 76 7.90 -11.18 6.85
N ARG A 77 8.35 -9.94 7.12
CA ARG A 77 9.04 -9.60 8.37
C ARG A 77 8.48 -8.37 9.08
N ARG A 78 8.17 -7.28 8.37
CA ARG A 78 7.81 -6.00 8.99
C ARG A 78 6.61 -5.34 8.33
N LEU A 79 5.65 -4.92 9.15
CA LEU A 79 4.50 -4.13 8.73
C LEU A 79 4.51 -2.79 9.45
N ALA A 80 4.34 -1.71 8.69
CA ALA A 80 4.01 -0.39 9.22
C ALA A 80 2.70 0.11 8.60
N VAL A 81 1.88 0.78 9.39
CA VAL A 81 0.66 1.45 8.95
C VAL A 81 0.84 2.94 9.22
N VAL A 82 0.64 3.76 8.18
CA VAL A 82 0.73 5.22 8.27
C VAL A 82 -0.61 5.79 7.85
N HIS A 83 -1.16 6.66 8.68
CA HIS A 83 -2.46 7.26 8.44
C HIS A 83 -2.51 8.65 9.09
N VAL A 84 -3.21 9.57 8.44
CA VAL A 84 -3.65 10.84 9.01
C VAL A 84 -5.15 10.77 9.33
N GLY A 85 -5.93 10.07 8.51
CA GLY A 85 -7.36 9.83 8.76
C GLY A 85 -7.61 8.83 9.90
N GLU A 86 -8.87 8.68 10.32
CA GLU A 86 -9.24 7.62 11.26
C GLU A 86 -8.98 6.24 10.65
N LEU A 87 -8.51 5.30 11.47
CA LEU A 87 -8.34 3.92 11.04
C LEU A 87 -9.71 3.25 10.81
N PRO A 88 -9.80 2.29 9.87
CA PRO A 88 -10.95 1.39 9.82
C PRO A 88 -11.17 0.72 11.18
N PRO A 89 -12.44 0.48 11.60
CA PRO A 89 -12.72 -0.16 12.89
C PRO A 89 -12.04 -1.52 13.11
N SER A 90 -11.64 -2.20 12.04
CA SER A 90 -10.88 -3.46 12.11
C SER A 90 -9.40 -3.28 12.50
N LEU A 91 -8.90 -2.06 12.57
CA LEU A 91 -7.51 -1.70 12.88
C LEU A 91 -7.37 -0.74 14.08
N SER A 92 -8.48 -0.35 14.72
CA SER A 92 -8.50 0.53 15.89
C SER A 92 -8.35 -0.22 17.21
#